data_AF-A0A8T6NZI6-F1
#
_entry.id   AF-A0A8T6NZI6-F1
#
_cell.length_a   1.000
_cell.length_b   1.000
_cell.length_c   1.000
_cell.angle_alpha   90.00
_cell.angle_beta   90.00
_cell.angle_gamma   90.00
#
_symmetry.space_group_name_H-M   'P 1'
#
loop_
_entity.id
_entity.type
_entity.pdbx_description
1 polymer ?
#
loop_
_entity_poly.entity_id
_entity_poly.type
_entity_poly.pdbx_seq_one_letter_code
_entity_poly.pdbx_strand_id
1 'polypeptide(L)'
;MPRPLMKIVTRVIGFLIFLCLFVGVAGSVFAVSTGWAYELFPGLPEPPSLQTGGGLPGEAAADTEENEPRFGLPQTLLPGESVPLRNEVNIRPLAAEIPTPQQVSVEPPIIATNVFLAVIMALIFGSCITILDDMLAEEQGRIQAWLRAYRVDQLLPKIADFATWSANRAIQQGCLTLPIVVVILAVYGILFAFLEEGTSIFTRQGALLAVTMAFSVGIVSFAGDIVRRVLGRLWKARSSFNLYPFSLLIALLTVGVSRVFALTPGIAFGVPGGADVEIPAEKRERREVTLAMWTVAAILFVGIAGWVISGLTLSFIDAPIEERVAQAIGGIVSGVQNTSLLLWMVALETAFFTALPLAYGSGRVIFKWNKFVWILLFVPIAFAFNHVLLNPQSGFLDSFLNGNVRMMWAVLLALAGLTGGLWFYFNVIDDILQEWVGLK
;
A
#
# COMPACT_ATOMS: atom_id res chain seq x y z
N MET A 1 -23.41 -20.54 41.95
CA MET A 1 -22.77 -20.86 40.66
C MET A 1 -21.27 -20.69 40.78
N PRO A 2 -20.48 -21.64 40.27
CA PRO A 2 -19.03 -21.50 40.28
C PRO A 2 -18.64 -20.28 39.43
N ARG A 3 -17.87 -19.35 40.03
CA ARG A 3 -17.35 -18.13 39.39
C ARG A 3 -16.71 -18.32 37.99
N PRO A 4 -16.03 -19.44 37.64
CA PRO A 4 -15.48 -19.62 36.28
C PRO A 4 -16.55 -19.64 35.19
N LEU A 5 -17.69 -20.29 35.43
CA LEU A 5 -18.73 -20.48 34.42
C LEU A 5 -19.37 -19.15 34.00
N MET A 6 -19.53 -18.22 34.95
CA MET A 6 -20.05 -16.87 34.66
C MET A 6 -19.08 -16.04 33.80
N LYS A 7 -17.75 -16.23 33.95
CA LYS A 7 -16.74 -15.54 33.14
C LYS A 7 -16.77 -16.04 31.69
N ILE A 8 -16.89 -17.35 31.49
CA ILE A 8 -17.01 -17.96 30.15
C ILE A 8 -18.28 -17.47 29.46
N VAL A 9 -19.43 -17.51 30.14
CA VAL A 9 -20.71 -17.04 29.58
C VAL A 9 -20.61 -15.58 29.11
N THR A 10 -20.03 -14.69 29.92
CA THR A 10 -19.85 -13.27 29.54
C THR A 10 -18.98 -13.11 28.29
N ARG A 11 -17.88 -13.88 28.17
CA ARG A 11 -17.01 -13.85 26.99
C ARG A 11 -17.71 -14.36 25.74
N VAL A 12 -18.48 -15.45 25.85
CA VAL A 12 -19.27 -16.00 24.75
C VAL A 12 -20.31 -15.00 24.28
N ILE A 13 -21.05 -14.37 25.20
CA ILE A 13 -22.04 -13.33 24.85
C ILE A 13 -21.34 -12.14 24.15
N GLY A 14 -20.21 -11.67 24.68
CA GLY A 14 -19.43 -10.60 24.05
C GLY A 14 -18.99 -10.95 22.63
N PHE A 15 -18.53 -12.18 22.41
CA PHE A 15 -18.18 -12.66 21.08
C PHE A 15 -19.37 -12.75 20.13
N LEU A 16 -20.51 -13.25 20.59
CA LEU A 16 -21.72 -13.33 19.77
C LEU A 16 -22.20 -11.94 19.33
N ILE A 17 -22.13 -10.95 20.21
CA ILE A 17 -22.43 -9.55 19.86
C ILE A 17 -21.46 -9.06 18.79
N PHE A 18 -20.15 -9.26 18.99
CA PHE A 18 -19.13 -8.89 18.00
C PHE A 18 -19.38 -9.59 16.66
N LEU A 19 -19.64 -10.89 16.66
CA LEU A 19 -19.88 -11.69 15.46
C LEU A 19 -21.12 -11.23 14.71
N CYS A 20 -22.22 -10.95 15.41
CA CYS A 20 -23.44 -10.41 14.82
C CYS A 20 -23.19 -9.04 14.16
N LEU A 21 -22.47 -8.14 14.84
CA LEU A 21 -22.10 -6.83 14.28
C LEU A 21 -21.17 -6.98 13.07
N PHE A 22 -20.15 -7.83 13.18
CA PHE A 22 -19.18 -8.09 12.13
C PHE A 22 -19.85 -8.68 10.87
N VAL A 23 -20.67 -9.71 11.04
CA VAL A 23 -21.42 -10.35 9.94
C VAL A 23 -22.43 -9.37 9.34
N GLY A 24 -23.10 -8.55 10.16
CA GLY A 24 -24.00 -7.51 9.67
C GLY A 24 -23.31 -6.47 8.80
N VAL A 25 -22.16 -5.95 9.25
CA VAL A 25 -21.36 -4.98 8.49
C VAL A 25 -20.76 -5.62 7.24
N ALA A 26 -20.12 -6.78 7.38
CA ALA A 26 -19.54 -7.52 6.26
C ALA A 26 -20.59 -7.88 5.20
N GLY A 27 -21.75 -8.38 5.64
CA GLY A 27 -22.88 -8.71 4.78
C GLY A 27 -23.44 -7.48 4.07
N SER A 28 -23.51 -6.33 4.74
CA SER A 28 -23.97 -5.07 4.13
C SER A 28 -22.97 -4.58 3.07
N VAL A 29 -21.68 -4.58 3.38
CA VAL A 29 -20.62 -4.22 2.41
C VAL A 29 -20.66 -5.19 1.22
N PHE A 30 -20.80 -6.49 1.47
CA PHE A 30 -20.89 -7.51 0.42
C PHE A 30 -22.14 -7.31 -0.45
N ALA A 31 -23.31 -7.07 0.15
CA ALA A 31 -24.56 -6.85 -0.58
C ALA A 31 -24.50 -5.60 -1.47
N VAL A 32 -23.92 -4.50 -0.98
CA VAL A 32 -23.73 -3.28 -1.78
C VAL A 32 -22.72 -3.51 -2.91
N SER A 33 -21.60 -4.14 -2.60
CA SER A 33 -20.48 -4.33 -3.55
C SER A 33 -20.73 -5.33 -4.67
N THR A 34 -21.69 -6.24 -4.50
CA THR A 34 -22.11 -7.24 -5.51
C THR A 34 -23.34 -6.81 -6.30
N GLY A 35 -23.92 -5.65 -6.01
CA GLY A 35 -25.16 -5.19 -6.62
C GLY A 35 -26.43 -5.83 -6.02
N TRP A 36 -26.30 -6.83 -5.15
CA TRP A 36 -27.43 -7.48 -4.47
C TRP A 36 -28.32 -6.51 -3.70
N ALA A 37 -27.75 -5.43 -3.17
CA ALA A 37 -28.53 -4.38 -2.52
C ALA A 37 -29.55 -3.73 -3.47
N TYR A 38 -29.21 -3.55 -4.76
CA TYR A 38 -30.13 -2.99 -5.75
C TYR A 38 -31.23 -3.98 -6.14
N GLU A 39 -30.95 -5.28 -6.12
CA GLU A 39 -31.97 -6.32 -6.31
C GLU A 39 -32.94 -6.41 -5.12
N LEU A 40 -32.42 -6.28 -3.89
CA LEU A 40 -33.21 -6.35 -2.66
C LEU A 40 -34.06 -5.09 -2.40
N PHE A 41 -33.62 -3.93 -2.89
CA PHE A 41 -34.29 -2.65 -2.68
C PHE A 41 -34.57 -1.95 -4.03
N PRO A 42 -35.57 -2.45 -4.80
CA PRO A 42 -35.97 -1.83 -6.07
C PRO A 42 -36.48 -0.42 -5.81
N GLY A 43 -35.71 0.59 -6.20
CA GLY A 43 -35.96 2.01 -5.90
C GLY A 43 -34.74 2.80 -5.46
N LEU A 44 -33.61 2.13 -5.18
CA LEU A 44 -32.32 2.82 -5.10
C LEU A 44 -31.99 3.44 -6.48
N PRO A 45 -31.40 4.66 -6.53
CA PRO A 45 -30.96 5.25 -7.78
C PRO A 45 -30.03 4.28 -8.50
N GLU A 46 -30.24 4.05 -9.80
CA GLU A 46 -29.29 3.24 -10.57
C GLU A 46 -27.89 3.85 -10.41
N PRO A 47 -26.87 3.02 -10.13
CA PRO A 47 -25.52 3.53 -9.98
C PRO A 47 -25.15 4.24 -11.29
N PRO A 48 -24.54 5.43 -11.23
CA PRO A 48 -24.10 6.11 -12.43
C PRO A 48 -23.24 5.15 -13.23
N SER A 49 -23.49 5.05 -14.53
CA SER A 49 -22.70 4.19 -15.41
C SER A 49 -21.22 4.55 -15.22
N LEU A 50 -20.46 3.66 -14.59
CA LEU A 50 -19.04 3.86 -14.36
C LEU A 50 -18.38 3.95 -15.73
N GLN A 51 -18.10 5.19 -16.18
CA GLN A 51 -17.20 5.45 -17.30
C GLN A 51 -15.79 5.02 -16.87
N THR A 52 -15.55 3.72 -16.85
CA THR A 52 -14.29 3.07 -16.49
C THR A 52 -13.23 3.27 -17.57
N GLY A 53 -13.62 3.80 -18.72
CA GLY A 53 -12.71 4.38 -19.71
C GLY A 53 -12.78 5.88 -19.63
N GLY A 54 -12.09 6.48 -18.66
CA GLY A 54 -11.64 7.87 -18.79
C GLY A 54 -10.58 7.93 -19.88
N GLY A 55 -10.97 7.68 -21.14
CA GLY A 55 -10.19 8.13 -22.29
C GLY A 55 -9.88 9.60 -22.04
N LEU A 56 -8.62 9.98 -22.29
CA LEU A 56 -8.20 11.37 -22.17
C LEU A 56 -9.29 12.26 -22.81
N PRO A 57 -9.67 13.40 -22.21
CA PRO A 57 -10.66 14.29 -22.79
C PRO A 57 -10.25 14.65 -24.22
N GLY A 58 -10.85 13.95 -25.21
CA GLY A 58 -10.34 13.85 -26.59
C GLY A 58 -10.66 12.53 -27.31
N GLU A 59 -10.83 11.42 -26.59
CA GLU A 59 -11.29 10.13 -27.18
C GLU A 59 -12.82 10.11 -27.31
N ALA A 60 -13.34 10.93 -28.22
CA ALA A 60 -14.73 10.85 -28.63
C ALA A 60 -14.97 9.53 -29.38
N ALA A 61 -15.91 8.73 -28.85
CA ALA A 61 -16.54 7.55 -29.44
C ALA A 61 -16.26 7.33 -30.93
N ALA A 62 -15.29 6.47 -31.24
CA ALA A 62 -15.04 5.95 -32.57
C ALA A 62 -15.88 4.69 -32.85
N ASP A 63 -17.15 4.71 -32.45
CA ASP A 63 -18.12 3.67 -32.81
C ASP A 63 -18.84 4.12 -34.09
N THR A 64 -18.15 3.99 -35.22
CA THR A 64 -18.80 3.91 -36.54
C THR A 64 -17.94 3.02 -37.44
N GLU A 65 -18.22 1.70 -37.39
CA GLU A 65 -17.55 0.62 -38.13
C GLU A 65 -17.71 0.67 -39.67
N GLU A 66 -18.12 1.80 -40.27
CA GLU A 66 -18.31 1.92 -41.74
C GLU A 66 -17.47 3.01 -42.44
N ASN A 67 -16.56 3.68 -41.72
CA ASN A 67 -15.57 4.54 -42.37
C ASN A 67 -14.18 3.95 -42.15
N GLU A 68 -13.73 3.09 -43.07
CA GLU A 68 -12.30 2.89 -43.25
C GLU A 68 -11.66 4.27 -43.39
N PRO A 69 -10.77 4.69 -42.48
CA PRO A 69 -10.01 5.90 -42.68
C PRO A 69 -9.16 5.65 -43.92
N ARG A 70 -9.59 6.21 -45.05
CA ARG A 70 -8.71 6.48 -46.18
C ARG A 70 -7.43 7.01 -45.57
N PHE A 71 -6.31 6.34 -45.84
CA PHE A 71 -4.96 6.83 -45.62
C PHE A 71 -4.87 8.25 -46.20
N GLY A 72 -5.26 9.24 -45.40
CA GLY A 72 -4.95 10.63 -45.65
C GLY A 72 -3.45 10.70 -45.54
N LEU A 73 -2.79 10.96 -46.67
CA LEU A 73 -1.38 11.29 -46.70
C LEU A 73 -1.09 12.24 -45.54
N PRO A 74 0.02 12.03 -44.78
CA PRO A 74 0.35 12.87 -43.65
C PRO A 74 0.25 14.33 -44.10
N GLN A 75 -0.57 15.13 -43.41
CA GLN A 75 -0.47 16.57 -43.55
C GLN A 75 1.00 16.87 -43.28
N THR A 76 1.71 17.27 -44.33
CA THR A 76 3.07 17.78 -44.20
C THR A 76 2.93 19.01 -43.32
N LEU A 77 3.17 18.83 -42.01
CA LEU A 77 3.24 19.91 -41.04
C LEU A 77 4.16 20.98 -41.63
N LEU A 78 3.65 22.20 -41.71
CA LEU A 78 4.43 23.29 -42.26
C LEU A 78 5.61 23.55 -41.30
N PRO A 79 6.85 23.69 -41.79
CA PRO A 79 7.98 24.04 -40.94
C PRO A 79 7.66 25.30 -40.12
N GLY A 80 7.59 25.16 -38.79
CA GLY A 80 7.27 26.24 -37.85
C GLY A 80 5.91 26.15 -37.17
N GLU A 81 5.10 25.13 -37.44
CA GLU A 81 3.85 24.89 -36.71
C GLU A 81 4.15 24.36 -35.28
N SER A 82 3.57 25.01 -34.26
CA SER A 82 3.73 24.60 -32.87
C SER A 82 2.83 23.41 -32.57
N VAL A 83 3.41 22.28 -32.15
CA VAL A 83 2.66 21.09 -31.75
C VAL A 83 2.65 21.03 -30.22
N PRO A 84 1.51 20.75 -29.58
CA PRO A 84 1.48 20.56 -28.12
C PRO A 84 2.34 19.34 -27.74
N LEU A 85 3.17 19.50 -26.71
CA LEU A 85 4.06 18.44 -26.23
C LEU A 85 3.27 17.19 -25.77
N ARG A 86 2.00 17.37 -25.42
CA ARG A 86 1.05 16.31 -25.01
C ARG A 86 1.03 15.11 -25.95
N ASN A 87 1.16 15.32 -27.26
CA ASN A 87 1.11 14.24 -28.24
C ASN A 87 2.38 13.35 -28.21
N GLU A 88 3.49 13.88 -27.72
CA GLU A 88 4.78 13.18 -27.61
C GLU A 88 5.00 12.56 -26.22
N VAL A 89 4.13 12.87 -25.25
CA VAL A 89 4.26 12.37 -23.87
C VAL A 89 3.41 11.12 -23.68
N ASN A 90 4.09 9.99 -23.50
CA ASN A 90 3.45 8.71 -23.23
C ASN A 90 3.42 8.44 -21.72
N ILE A 91 2.25 8.65 -21.11
CA ILE A 91 1.98 8.25 -19.72
C ILE A 91 1.61 6.76 -19.74
N ARG A 92 2.34 5.98 -18.93
CA ARG A 92 2.16 4.53 -18.84
C ARG A 92 0.81 4.22 -18.17
N PRO A 93 0.12 3.13 -18.55
CA PRO A 93 -1.18 2.77 -17.98
C PRO A 93 -1.19 2.79 -16.45
N LEU A 94 -0.18 2.17 -15.81
CA LEU A 94 -0.12 2.14 -14.34
C LEU A 94 0.05 3.53 -13.71
N ALA A 95 0.76 4.44 -14.38
CA ALA A 95 0.94 5.81 -13.90
C ALA A 95 -0.29 6.68 -14.18
N ALA A 96 -1.02 6.42 -15.27
CA ALA A 96 -2.22 7.17 -15.66
C ALA A 96 -3.36 7.06 -14.63
N GLU A 97 -3.41 5.95 -13.89
CA GLU A 97 -4.39 5.74 -12.80
C GLU A 97 -4.11 6.59 -11.55
N ILE A 98 -2.95 7.25 -11.48
CA ILE A 98 -2.55 8.06 -10.32
C ILE A 98 -2.84 9.53 -10.64
N PRO A 99 -3.82 10.17 -9.97
CA PRO A 99 -4.14 11.57 -10.25
C PRO A 99 -2.99 12.51 -9.86
N THR A 100 -2.67 13.44 -10.75
CA THR A 100 -1.80 14.59 -10.45
C THR A 100 -2.49 15.54 -9.45
N PRO A 101 -1.75 16.48 -8.83
CA PRO A 101 -2.35 17.46 -7.91
C PRO A 101 -3.56 18.21 -8.47
N GLN A 102 -3.57 18.49 -9.77
CA GLN A 102 -4.66 19.21 -10.44
C GLN A 102 -5.86 18.32 -10.77
N GLN A 103 -5.68 17.00 -10.79
CA GLN A 103 -6.72 16.02 -11.11
C GLN A 103 -7.45 15.47 -9.89
N VAL A 104 -6.94 15.73 -8.68
CA VAL A 104 -7.61 15.29 -7.45
C VAL A 104 -8.92 16.03 -7.28
N SER A 105 -10.00 15.27 -7.07
CA SER A 105 -11.34 15.82 -6.89
C SER A 105 -11.42 16.68 -5.63
N VAL A 106 -11.92 17.90 -5.79
CA VAL A 106 -12.19 18.83 -4.68
C VAL A 106 -13.66 18.83 -4.26
N GLU A 107 -14.45 17.88 -4.79
CA GLU A 107 -15.88 17.83 -4.53
C GLU A 107 -16.15 17.41 -3.07
N PRO A 108 -16.98 18.18 -2.32
CA PRO A 108 -17.24 17.90 -0.91
C PRO A 108 -17.73 16.47 -0.60
N PRO A 109 -18.62 15.84 -1.40
CA PRO A 109 -19.07 14.46 -1.14
C PRO A 109 -17.93 13.42 -1.23
N ILE A 110 -17.01 13.59 -2.18
CA ILE A 110 -15.87 12.68 -2.39
C ILE A 110 -14.87 12.85 -1.24
N ILE A 111 -14.59 14.10 -0.84
CA ILE A 111 -13.72 14.38 0.32
C ILE A 111 -14.32 13.77 1.59
N ALA A 112 -15.61 14.03 1.88
CA ALA A 112 -16.28 13.52 3.07
C ALA A 112 -16.26 11.98 3.13
N THR A 113 -16.49 11.32 1.99
CA THR A 113 -16.41 9.86 1.85
C THR A 113 -15.02 9.35 2.20
N ASN A 114 -13.97 9.94 1.61
CA ASN A 114 -12.60 9.51 1.83
C ASN A 114 -12.11 9.77 3.26
N VAL A 115 -12.54 10.87 3.90
CA VAL A 115 -12.28 11.13 5.33
C VAL A 115 -12.96 10.07 6.19
N PHE A 116 -14.22 9.74 5.90
CA PHE A 116 -14.95 8.72 6.63
C PHE A 116 -14.26 7.34 6.53
N LEU A 117 -13.88 6.93 5.32
CA LEU A 117 -13.12 5.68 5.11
C LEU A 117 -11.81 5.69 5.89
N ALA A 118 -11.05 6.79 5.86
CA ALA A 118 -9.80 6.92 6.60
C ALA A 118 -9.97 6.79 8.12
N VAL A 119 -11.02 7.41 8.69
CA VAL A 119 -11.34 7.30 10.12
C VAL A 119 -11.71 5.87 10.49
N ILE A 120 -12.55 5.20 9.69
CA ILE A 120 -12.89 3.80 9.94
C ILE A 120 -11.65 2.90 9.87
N MET A 121 -10.80 3.09 8.86
CA MET A 121 -9.55 2.35 8.73
C MET A 121 -8.67 2.54 9.96
N ALA A 122 -8.54 3.77 10.46
CA ALA A 122 -7.80 4.05 11.70
C ALA A 122 -8.38 3.30 12.91
N LEU A 123 -9.71 3.27 13.04
CA LEU A 123 -10.38 2.55 14.12
C LEU A 123 -10.18 1.03 14.01
N ILE A 124 -10.40 0.45 12.83
CA ILE A 124 -10.28 -1.00 12.61
C ILE A 124 -8.82 -1.44 12.75
N PHE A 125 -7.88 -0.82 12.03
CA PHE A 125 -6.48 -1.18 12.14
C PHE A 125 -5.94 -0.93 13.55
N GLY A 126 -6.24 0.22 14.14
CA GLY A 126 -5.79 0.56 15.48
C GLY A 126 -6.26 -0.43 16.54
N SER A 127 -7.54 -0.82 16.50
CA SER A 127 -8.11 -1.78 17.45
C SER A 127 -7.67 -3.21 17.16
N CYS A 128 -7.84 -3.71 15.93
CA CYS A 128 -7.57 -5.09 15.57
C CYS A 128 -6.09 -5.44 15.73
N ILE A 129 -5.19 -4.57 15.26
CA ILE A 129 -3.75 -4.83 15.38
C ILE A 129 -3.31 -4.78 16.85
N THR A 130 -3.86 -3.86 17.67
CA THR A 130 -3.51 -3.84 19.10
C THR A 130 -3.95 -5.11 19.80
N ILE A 131 -5.19 -5.55 19.57
CA ILE A 131 -5.71 -6.79 20.15
C ILE A 131 -4.90 -7.98 19.66
N LEU A 132 -4.59 -8.04 18.36
CA LEU A 132 -3.79 -9.11 17.77
C LEU A 132 -2.37 -9.16 18.34
N ASP A 133 -1.70 -8.01 18.48
CA ASP A 133 -0.35 -7.91 19.04
C ASP A 133 -0.31 -8.38 20.50
N ASP A 134 -1.27 -7.91 21.31
CA ASP A 134 -1.37 -8.28 22.71
C ASP A 134 -1.65 -9.80 22.85
N MET A 135 -2.55 -10.36 22.03
CA MET A 135 -2.81 -11.80 22.00
C MET A 135 -1.58 -12.62 21.55
N LEU A 136 -0.89 -12.20 20.48
CA LEU A 136 0.28 -12.91 19.99
C LEU A 136 1.43 -12.90 21.01
N ALA A 137 1.56 -11.81 21.77
CA ALA A 137 2.55 -11.69 22.84
C ALA A 137 2.22 -12.59 24.04
N GLU A 138 0.95 -12.60 24.48
CA GLU A 138 0.48 -13.45 25.59
C GLU A 138 0.56 -14.94 25.24
N GLU A 139 0.22 -15.29 24.00
CA GLU A 139 0.08 -16.67 23.53
C GLU A 139 1.33 -17.20 22.80
N GLN A 140 2.45 -16.45 22.77
CA GLN A 140 3.64 -16.79 22.01
C GLN A 140 4.14 -18.22 22.30
N GLY A 141 4.14 -18.64 23.58
CA GLY A 141 4.57 -19.97 23.98
C GLY A 141 3.68 -21.09 23.41
N ARG A 142 2.36 -20.86 23.38
CA ARG A 142 1.38 -21.81 22.83
C ARG A 142 1.42 -21.84 21.31
N ILE A 143 1.54 -20.69 20.66
CA ILE A 143 1.73 -20.61 19.20
C ILE A 143 3.00 -21.36 18.80
N GLN A 144 4.09 -21.22 19.54
CA GLN A 144 5.31 -21.99 19.29
C GLN A 144 5.09 -23.50 19.49
N ALA A 145 4.35 -23.91 20.52
CA ALA A 145 4.01 -25.32 20.73
C ALA A 145 3.15 -25.88 19.57
N TRP A 146 2.17 -25.12 19.10
CA TRP A 146 1.35 -25.46 17.94
C TRP A 146 2.22 -25.57 16.67
N LEU A 147 3.07 -24.59 16.38
CA LEU A 147 3.99 -24.63 15.23
C LEU A 147 4.94 -25.83 15.29
N ARG A 148 5.42 -26.21 16.49
CA ARG A 148 6.20 -27.43 16.70
C ARG A 148 5.40 -28.69 16.40
N ALA A 149 4.13 -28.74 16.81
CA ALA A 149 3.27 -29.89 16.54
C ALA A 149 3.08 -30.13 15.04
N TYR A 150 2.96 -29.05 14.25
CA TYR A 150 2.86 -29.12 12.78
C TYR A 150 4.22 -29.16 12.05
N ARG A 151 5.35 -29.22 12.79
CA ARG A 151 6.72 -29.19 12.25
C ARG A 151 7.05 -27.95 11.40
N VAL A 152 6.26 -26.88 11.54
CA VAL A 152 6.51 -25.61 10.85
C VAL A 152 7.72 -24.90 11.48
N ASP A 153 7.96 -25.17 12.76
CA ASP A 153 9.14 -24.74 13.51
C ASP A 153 10.47 -25.19 12.90
N GLN A 154 10.49 -26.23 12.06
CA GLN A 154 11.72 -26.68 11.37
C GLN A 154 11.97 -25.94 10.05
N LEU A 155 10.93 -25.36 9.44
CA LEU A 155 11.03 -24.63 8.18
C LEU A 155 11.41 -23.17 8.43
N LEU A 156 10.83 -22.55 9.45
CA LEU A 156 11.11 -21.17 9.86
C LEU A 156 12.61 -20.87 10.06
N PRO A 157 13.38 -21.63 10.85
CA PRO A 157 14.80 -21.38 11.04
C PRO A 157 15.60 -21.63 9.76
N LYS A 158 15.24 -22.61 8.92
CA LYS A 158 15.94 -22.81 7.64
C LYS A 158 15.79 -21.61 6.71
N ILE A 159 14.60 -21.02 6.66
CA ILE A 159 14.34 -19.80 5.88
C ILE A 159 15.07 -18.61 6.50
N ALA A 160 15.02 -18.47 7.83
CA ALA A 160 15.71 -17.39 8.55
C ALA A 160 17.25 -17.52 8.47
N ASP A 161 17.79 -18.73 8.50
CA ASP A 161 19.23 -19.02 8.41
C ASP A 161 19.72 -18.78 6.98
N PHE A 162 18.98 -19.22 5.96
CA PHE A 162 19.31 -18.91 4.56
C PHE A 162 19.33 -17.40 4.30
N ALA A 163 18.31 -16.71 4.81
CA ALA A 163 18.16 -15.26 4.78
C ALA A 163 19.32 -14.51 5.46
N THR A 164 19.64 -14.89 6.70
CA THR A 164 20.68 -14.23 7.50
C THR A 164 22.08 -14.59 7.02
N TRP A 165 22.29 -15.80 6.50
CA TRP A 165 23.56 -16.24 5.92
C TRP A 165 23.95 -15.42 4.68
N SER A 166 23.00 -15.16 3.77
CA SER A 166 23.28 -14.34 2.58
C SER A 166 23.51 -12.86 2.94
N ALA A 167 22.77 -12.33 3.92
CA ALA A 167 22.85 -10.93 4.32
C ALA A 167 24.13 -10.61 5.13
N ASN A 168 24.45 -11.40 6.17
CA ASN A 168 25.59 -11.09 7.05
C ASN A 168 26.94 -11.24 6.33
N ARG A 169 27.09 -12.24 5.46
CA ARG A 169 28.37 -12.50 4.76
C ARG A 169 28.68 -11.42 3.73
N ALA A 170 27.65 -10.91 3.07
CA ALA A 170 27.74 -9.84 2.09
C ALA A 170 28.03 -8.47 2.70
N ILE A 171 27.39 -8.15 3.83
CA ILE A 171 27.44 -6.83 4.44
C ILE A 171 28.74 -6.62 5.23
N GLN A 172 29.27 -7.66 5.88
CA GLN A 172 30.51 -7.56 6.66
C GLN A 172 31.76 -7.23 5.83
N GLN A 173 31.76 -7.50 4.52
CA GLN A 173 32.94 -7.27 3.67
C GLN A 173 33.01 -5.86 3.06
N GLY A 174 32.03 -4.98 3.31
CA GLY A 174 32.05 -3.55 2.96
C GLY A 174 32.00 -3.22 1.46
N CYS A 175 32.61 -4.03 0.60
CA CYS A 175 32.78 -3.81 -0.84
C CYS A 175 31.66 -4.43 -1.69
N LEU A 176 30.95 -5.43 -1.16
CA LEU A 176 29.88 -6.17 -1.86
C LEU A 176 28.47 -5.63 -1.59
N THR A 177 28.33 -4.59 -0.78
CA THR A 177 27.02 -4.06 -0.35
C THR A 177 26.26 -3.36 -1.48
N LEU A 178 26.93 -2.55 -2.29
CA LEU A 178 26.29 -1.78 -3.36
C LEU A 178 25.72 -2.67 -4.48
N PRO A 179 26.47 -3.64 -5.06
CA PRO A 179 25.94 -4.52 -6.09
C PRO A 179 24.71 -5.32 -5.62
N ILE A 180 24.72 -5.81 -4.38
CA ILE A 180 23.61 -6.59 -3.84
C ILE A 180 22.36 -5.73 -3.67
N VAL A 181 22.51 -4.49 -3.18
CA VAL A 181 21.38 -3.56 -3.08
C VAL A 181 20.80 -3.25 -4.46
N VAL A 182 21.64 -3.05 -5.48
CA VAL A 182 21.18 -2.85 -6.87
C VAL A 182 20.41 -4.07 -7.39
N VAL A 183 20.90 -5.29 -7.15
CA VAL A 183 20.21 -6.52 -7.54
C VAL A 183 18.86 -6.64 -6.84
N ILE A 184 18.80 -6.37 -5.53
CA ILE A 184 17.54 -6.41 -4.77
C ILE A 184 16.54 -5.39 -5.34
N LEU A 185 16.96 -4.13 -5.55
CA LEU A 185 16.10 -3.11 -6.14
C LEU A 185 15.62 -3.50 -7.53
N ALA A 186 16.48 -4.11 -8.36
CA ALA A 186 16.09 -4.62 -9.67
C ALA A 186 15.03 -5.73 -9.56
N VAL A 187 15.15 -6.65 -8.60
CA VAL A 187 14.14 -7.68 -8.33
C VAL A 187 12.80 -7.05 -7.93
N TYR A 188 12.81 -6.07 -7.03
CA TYR A 188 11.58 -5.35 -6.65
C TYR A 188 10.97 -4.58 -7.82
N GLY A 189 11.81 -3.92 -8.64
CA GLY A 189 11.35 -3.23 -9.84
C GLY A 189 10.70 -4.17 -10.85
N ILE A 190 11.30 -5.34 -11.08
CA ILE A 190 10.72 -6.40 -11.92
C ILE A 190 9.38 -6.88 -11.35
N LEU A 191 9.32 -7.18 -10.05
CA LEU A 191 8.08 -7.64 -9.41
C LEU A 191 6.97 -6.61 -9.51
N PHE A 192 7.24 -5.34 -9.21
CA PHE A 192 6.22 -4.29 -9.26
C PHE A 192 5.89 -3.83 -10.69
N ALA A 193 6.74 -4.05 -11.68
CA ALA A 193 6.37 -3.85 -13.08
C ALA A 193 5.22 -4.79 -13.52
N PHE A 194 5.08 -5.96 -12.89
CA PHE A 194 3.94 -6.85 -13.13
C PHE A 194 2.62 -6.33 -12.58
N LEU A 195 2.57 -5.20 -11.86
CA LEU A 195 1.31 -4.54 -11.50
C LEU A 195 0.59 -3.99 -12.74
N GLU A 196 1.34 -3.57 -13.78
CA GLU A 196 0.76 -3.13 -15.06
C GLU A 196 0.33 -4.35 -15.89
N GLU A 197 -0.96 -4.39 -16.25
CA GLU A 197 -1.54 -5.46 -17.06
C GLU A 197 -0.85 -5.62 -18.42
N GLY A 198 -0.61 -6.88 -18.83
CA GLY A 198 -0.01 -7.18 -20.12
C GLY A 198 1.49 -6.85 -20.23
N THR A 199 2.13 -6.40 -19.14
CA THR A 199 3.55 -6.08 -19.16
C THR A 199 4.42 -7.31 -19.33
N SER A 200 5.30 -7.28 -20.34
CA SER A 200 6.38 -8.24 -20.50
C SER A 200 7.73 -7.58 -20.26
N ILE A 201 8.48 -8.10 -19.30
CA ILE A 201 9.82 -7.59 -18.91
C ILE A 201 10.86 -7.69 -20.04
N PHE A 202 10.60 -8.50 -21.07
CA PHE A 202 11.48 -8.66 -22.22
C PHE A 202 11.26 -7.59 -23.29
N THR A 203 10.19 -6.80 -23.17
CA THR A 203 9.95 -5.66 -24.05
C THR A 203 10.70 -4.43 -23.53
N ARG A 204 11.08 -3.52 -24.42
CA ARG A 204 11.71 -2.24 -24.04
C ARG A 204 10.85 -1.47 -23.04
N GLN A 205 9.53 -1.48 -23.23
CA GLN A 205 8.57 -0.79 -22.38
C GLN A 205 8.48 -1.41 -20.98
N GLY A 206 8.37 -2.74 -20.89
CA GLY A 206 8.36 -3.43 -19.60
C GLY A 206 9.69 -3.32 -18.85
N ALA A 207 10.82 -3.38 -19.55
CA ALA A 207 12.14 -3.15 -18.95
C ALA A 207 12.29 -1.72 -18.40
N LEU A 208 11.83 -0.70 -19.14
CA LEU A 208 11.83 0.68 -18.66
C LEU A 208 10.93 0.84 -17.43
N LEU A 209 9.74 0.25 -17.42
CA LEU A 209 8.86 0.27 -16.26
C LEU A 209 9.51 -0.39 -15.04
N ALA A 210 10.18 -1.53 -15.22
CA ALA A 210 10.89 -2.21 -14.14
C ALA A 210 12.04 -1.34 -13.58
N VAL A 211 12.78 -0.64 -14.44
CA VAL A 211 13.81 0.32 -14.01
C VAL A 211 13.19 1.50 -13.25
N THR A 212 12.09 2.07 -13.76
CA THR A 212 11.38 3.17 -13.08
C THR A 212 10.86 2.73 -11.71
N MET A 213 10.27 1.53 -11.60
CA MET A 213 9.81 0.97 -10.33
C MET A 213 10.98 0.72 -9.37
N ALA A 214 12.07 0.11 -9.84
CA ALA A 214 13.27 -0.10 -9.02
C ALA A 214 13.80 1.23 -8.47
N PHE A 215 13.80 2.27 -9.31
CA PHE A 215 14.22 3.61 -8.93
C PHE A 215 13.27 4.26 -7.91
N SER A 216 11.96 4.23 -8.14
CA SER A 216 10.96 4.78 -7.22
C SER A 216 10.99 4.09 -5.86
N VAL A 217 10.99 2.75 -5.83
CA VAL A 217 11.13 1.97 -4.59
C VAL A 217 12.46 2.23 -3.91
N GLY A 218 13.54 2.31 -4.69
CA GLY A 218 14.88 2.64 -4.18
C GLY A 218 14.90 3.98 -3.46
N ILE A 219 14.44 5.05 -4.10
CA ILE A 219 14.42 6.40 -3.49
C ILE A 219 13.58 6.40 -2.21
N VAL A 220 12.36 5.85 -2.25
CA VAL A 220 11.47 5.84 -1.08
C VAL A 220 12.10 5.06 0.08
N SER A 221 12.68 3.88 -0.19
CA SER A 221 13.35 3.07 0.82
C SER A 221 14.57 3.79 1.40
N PHE A 222 15.40 4.38 0.54
CA PHE A 222 16.58 5.12 0.98
C PHE A 222 16.24 6.37 1.77
N ALA A 223 15.11 7.04 1.51
CA ALA A 223 14.70 8.22 2.26
C ALA A 223 14.58 7.93 3.77
N GLY A 224 13.91 6.84 4.13
CA GLY A 224 13.81 6.37 5.51
C GLY A 224 15.19 6.01 6.08
N ASP A 225 15.99 5.27 5.33
CA ASP A 225 17.31 4.82 5.77
C ASP A 225 18.31 5.96 5.99
N ILE A 226 18.30 6.97 5.13
CA ILE A 226 19.14 8.16 5.25
C ILE A 226 18.84 8.86 6.57
N VAL A 227 17.55 9.09 6.87
CA VAL A 227 17.14 9.69 8.15
C VAL A 227 17.64 8.88 9.33
N ARG A 228 17.45 7.55 9.31
CA ARG A 228 17.88 6.68 10.40
C ARG A 228 19.39 6.71 10.60
N ARG A 229 20.18 6.70 9.52
CA ARG A 229 21.63 6.81 9.58
C ARG A 229 22.10 8.18 10.06
N VAL A 230 21.47 9.27 9.60
CA VAL A 230 21.80 10.63 10.04
C VAL A 230 21.53 10.78 11.54
N LEU A 231 20.35 10.39 12.01
CA LEU A 231 20.00 10.41 13.43
C LEU A 231 20.88 9.48 14.26
N GLY A 232 21.20 8.28 13.75
CA GLY A 232 22.14 7.36 14.37
C GLY A 232 23.53 7.96 14.57
N ARG A 233 24.07 8.64 13.54
CA ARG A 233 25.34 9.37 13.64
C ARG A 233 25.26 10.51 14.66
N LEU A 234 24.20 11.30 14.64
CA LEU A 234 23.98 12.39 15.60
C LEU A 234 23.90 11.88 17.05
N TRP A 235 23.35 10.68 17.25
CA TRP A 235 23.24 10.05 18.56
C TRP A 235 24.44 9.20 18.95
N LYS A 236 25.48 9.11 18.11
CA LYS A 236 26.63 8.22 18.26
C LYS A 236 26.23 6.74 18.44
N ALA A 237 25.11 6.36 17.84
CA ALA A 237 24.62 4.99 17.83
C ALA A 237 25.19 4.25 16.62
N ARG A 238 25.43 2.94 16.79
CA ARG A 238 25.77 2.08 15.66
C ARG A 238 24.54 1.89 14.78
N SER A 239 24.73 2.01 13.47
CA SER A 239 23.69 1.69 12.50
C SER A 239 24.15 0.50 11.66
N SER A 240 23.31 -0.52 11.61
CA SER A 240 23.45 -1.67 10.73
C SER A 240 22.39 -1.58 9.65
N PHE A 241 22.66 -2.16 8.49
CA PHE A 241 21.67 -2.31 7.44
C PHE A 241 21.24 -3.77 7.42
N ASN A 242 19.95 -4.02 7.57
CA ASN A 242 19.38 -5.36 7.59
C ASN A 242 18.47 -5.54 6.36
N LEU A 243 18.58 -6.72 5.74
CA LEU A 243 17.70 -7.14 4.67
C LEU A 243 16.56 -7.96 5.24
N TYR A 244 15.35 -7.77 4.72
CA TYR A 244 14.15 -8.44 5.20
C TYR A 244 13.59 -9.36 4.12
N PRO A 245 14.09 -10.58 3.90
CA PRO A 245 13.61 -11.42 2.80
C PRO A 245 12.13 -11.79 2.91
N PHE A 246 11.55 -11.75 4.11
CA PHE A 246 10.11 -11.89 4.27
C PHE A 246 9.32 -10.76 3.59
N SER A 247 9.88 -9.56 3.49
CA SER A 247 9.24 -8.46 2.75
C SER A 247 9.22 -8.69 1.24
N LEU A 248 10.13 -9.50 0.70
CA LEU A 248 10.10 -9.92 -0.71
C LEU A 248 8.93 -10.88 -0.96
N LEU A 249 8.68 -11.80 -0.02
CA LEU A 249 7.52 -12.68 -0.09
C LEU A 249 6.21 -11.87 0.01
N ILE A 250 6.17 -10.87 0.88
CA ILE A 250 5.03 -9.95 0.98
C ILE A 250 4.83 -9.21 -0.34
N ALA A 251 5.89 -8.66 -0.96
CA ALA A 251 5.80 -7.98 -2.25
C ALA A 251 5.28 -8.90 -3.36
N LEU A 252 5.76 -10.15 -3.42
CA LEU A 252 5.25 -11.13 -4.36
C LEU A 252 3.76 -11.40 -4.14
N LEU A 253 3.33 -11.53 -2.88
CA LEU A 253 1.94 -11.75 -2.52
C LEU A 253 1.07 -10.54 -2.86
N THR A 254 1.53 -9.31 -2.59
CA THR A 254 0.74 -8.11 -2.89
C THR A 254 0.59 -7.90 -4.39
N VAL A 255 1.63 -8.17 -5.18
CA VAL A 255 1.54 -8.20 -6.65
C VAL A 255 0.57 -9.28 -7.12
N GLY A 256 0.70 -10.51 -6.62
CA GLY A 256 -0.18 -11.62 -6.98
C GLY A 256 -1.65 -11.33 -6.68
N VAL A 257 -1.94 -10.82 -5.48
CA VAL A 257 -3.29 -10.38 -5.08
C VAL A 257 -3.78 -9.27 -5.98
N SER A 258 -2.96 -8.24 -6.24
CA SER A 258 -3.36 -7.13 -7.12
C SER A 258 -3.74 -7.60 -8.52
N ARG A 259 -3.04 -8.62 -9.03
CA ARG A 259 -3.34 -9.21 -10.35
C ARG A 259 -4.57 -10.11 -10.35
N VAL A 260 -4.79 -10.89 -9.29
CA VAL A 260 -6.00 -11.73 -9.16
C VAL A 260 -7.27 -10.89 -9.08
N PHE A 261 -7.20 -9.72 -8.43
CA PHE A 261 -8.34 -8.82 -8.24
C PHE A 261 -8.37 -7.63 -9.20
N ALA A 262 -7.49 -7.59 -10.20
CA ALA A 262 -7.36 -6.51 -11.18
C ALA A 262 -7.34 -5.11 -10.54
N LEU A 263 -6.53 -4.94 -9.48
CA LEU A 263 -6.39 -3.66 -8.78
C LEU A 263 -5.54 -2.69 -9.59
N THR A 264 -6.06 -1.49 -9.80
CA THR A 264 -5.42 -0.41 -10.56
C THR A 264 -5.59 0.92 -9.84
N PRO A 265 -4.50 1.56 -9.34
CA PRO A 265 -3.15 1.03 -9.26
C PRO A 265 -3.08 -0.15 -8.27
N GLY A 266 -2.20 -1.12 -8.56
CA GLY A 266 -2.01 -2.27 -7.67
C GLY A 266 -1.15 -1.95 -6.44
N ILE A 267 -1.12 -2.87 -5.47
CA ILE A 267 -0.45 -2.68 -4.17
C ILE A 267 1.04 -3.04 -4.28
N ALA A 268 1.91 -2.03 -4.21
CA ALA A 268 3.36 -2.11 -4.19
C ALA A 268 3.91 -2.09 -2.75
N PHE A 269 3.57 -3.12 -1.96
CA PHE A 269 4.01 -3.21 -0.57
C PHE A 269 5.16 -4.21 -0.36
N GLY A 270 6.24 -3.74 0.23
CA GLY A 270 7.38 -4.55 0.66
C GLY A 270 8.67 -3.75 0.55
N VAL A 271 9.36 -3.56 1.68
CA VAL A 271 10.59 -2.76 1.71
C VAL A 271 11.80 -3.69 1.64
N PRO A 272 12.73 -3.52 0.68
CA PRO A 272 13.84 -4.45 0.44
C PRO A 272 14.78 -4.63 1.64
N GLY A 273 14.87 -3.63 2.51
CA GLY A 273 15.72 -3.62 3.68
C GLY A 273 15.51 -2.33 4.48
N GLY A 274 16.24 -2.20 5.58
CA GLY A 274 16.20 -0.99 6.37
C GLY A 274 17.45 -0.80 7.21
N ALA A 275 17.79 0.45 7.47
CA ALA A 275 18.77 0.80 8.47
C ALA A 275 18.15 0.62 9.86
N ASP A 276 18.81 -0.17 10.70
CA ASP A 276 18.53 -0.24 12.12
C ASP A 276 19.54 0.61 12.88
N VAL A 277 19.11 1.13 14.03
CA VAL A 277 19.92 1.99 14.89
C VAL A 277 19.87 1.43 16.29
N GLU A 278 21.03 1.07 16.84
CA GLU A 278 21.14 0.56 18.20
C GLU A 278 20.97 1.71 19.21
N ILE A 279 19.80 1.79 19.83
CA ILE A 279 19.50 2.85 20.80
C ILE A 279 19.70 2.33 22.23
N PRO A 280 20.49 3.01 23.08
CA PRO A 280 20.65 2.65 24.49
C PRO A 280 19.32 2.61 25.25
N ALA A 281 19.14 1.62 26.13
CA ALA A 281 17.90 1.36 26.85
C ALA A 281 17.33 2.60 27.57
N GLU A 282 18.18 3.40 28.20
CA GLU A 282 17.78 4.60 28.97
C GLU A 282 17.07 5.69 28.14
N LYS A 283 17.34 5.77 26.83
CA LYS A 283 16.81 6.81 25.94
C LYS A 283 15.96 6.24 24.80
N ARG A 284 15.61 4.96 24.92
CA ARG A 284 15.01 4.15 23.84
C ARG A 284 13.70 4.74 23.36
N GLU A 285 12.74 4.94 24.27
CA GLU A 285 11.39 5.40 23.93
C GLU A 285 11.38 6.71 23.13
N ARG A 286 11.97 7.80 23.65
CA ARG A 286 11.95 9.11 23.00
C ARG A 286 12.68 9.10 21.64
N ARG A 287 13.80 8.36 21.55
CA ARG A 287 14.59 8.28 20.31
C ARG A 287 13.89 7.42 19.26
N GLU A 288 13.25 6.31 19.66
CA GLU A 288 12.46 5.48 18.74
C GLU A 288 11.27 6.25 18.17
N VAL A 289 10.54 7.02 18.99
CA VAL A 289 9.44 7.88 18.51
C VAL A 289 9.97 8.93 17.55
N THR A 290 11.08 9.60 17.88
CA THR A 290 11.72 10.59 17.01
C THR A 290 12.12 9.95 15.67
N LEU A 291 12.75 8.78 15.71
CA LEU A 291 13.16 8.03 14.53
C LEU A 291 11.97 7.66 13.66
N ALA A 292 10.88 7.16 14.26
CA ALA A 292 9.64 6.78 13.60
C ALA A 292 8.99 7.98 12.89
N MET A 293 8.83 9.11 13.59
CA MET A 293 8.25 10.34 13.04
C MET A 293 9.07 10.87 11.86
N TRP A 294 10.38 10.96 12.00
CA TRP A 294 11.25 11.44 10.92
C TRP A 294 11.33 10.48 9.73
N THR A 295 11.21 9.17 9.96
CA THR A 295 11.15 8.16 8.87
C THR A 295 9.90 8.38 8.04
N VAL A 296 8.71 8.47 8.68
CA VAL A 296 7.45 8.74 7.98
C VAL A 296 7.49 10.09 7.27
N ALA A 297 8.01 11.14 7.93
CA ALA A 297 8.13 12.46 7.35
C ALA A 297 9.02 12.49 6.10
N ALA A 298 10.15 11.76 6.08
CA ALA A 298 11.02 11.70 4.92
C ALA A 298 10.39 10.95 3.74
N ILE A 299 9.70 9.84 4.01
CA ILE A 299 8.94 9.10 2.98
C ILE A 299 7.88 10.02 2.35
N LEU A 300 7.08 10.70 3.19
CA LEU A 300 6.06 11.64 2.71
C LEU A 300 6.68 12.81 1.95
N PHE A 301 7.79 13.37 2.42
CA PHE A 301 8.47 14.47 1.74
C PHE A 301 8.89 14.10 0.32
N VAL A 302 9.51 12.92 0.15
CA VAL A 302 9.91 12.41 -1.17
C VAL A 302 8.69 12.16 -2.05
N GLY A 303 7.63 11.56 -1.51
CA GLY A 303 6.38 11.34 -2.24
C GLY A 303 5.75 12.65 -2.72
N ILE A 304 5.56 13.61 -1.80
CA ILE A 304 4.98 14.92 -2.10
C ILE A 304 5.83 15.65 -3.14
N ALA A 305 7.16 15.58 -3.06
CA ALA A 305 8.03 16.15 -4.07
C ALA A 305 7.78 15.53 -5.46
N GLY A 306 7.69 14.20 -5.55
CA GLY A 306 7.30 13.52 -6.79
C GLY A 306 5.93 13.97 -7.30
N TRP A 307 4.94 14.04 -6.42
CA TRP A 307 3.59 14.46 -6.79
C TRP A 307 3.53 15.91 -7.29
N VAL A 308 4.23 16.83 -6.64
CA VAL A 308 4.37 18.23 -7.08
C VAL A 308 5.08 18.31 -8.45
N ILE A 309 6.17 17.56 -8.65
CA ILE A 309 6.86 17.50 -9.94
C ILE A 309 5.90 17.00 -11.03
N SER A 310 5.07 15.98 -10.76
CA SER A 310 4.08 15.50 -11.72
C SER A 310 3.07 16.56 -12.13
N GLY A 311 2.65 17.41 -11.18
CA GLY A 311 1.75 18.53 -11.46
C GLY A 311 2.43 19.64 -12.27
N LEU A 312 3.70 19.95 -11.98
CA LEU A 312 4.49 20.93 -12.74
C LEU A 312 4.76 20.44 -14.17
N THR A 313 5.07 19.15 -14.32
CA THR A 313 5.27 18.51 -15.61
C THR A 313 3.99 18.54 -16.43
N LEU A 314 2.83 18.23 -15.84
CA LEU A 314 1.55 18.32 -16.54
C LEU A 314 1.26 19.74 -17.05
N SER A 315 1.50 20.77 -16.23
CA SER A 315 1.36 22.16 -16.66
C SER A 315 2.32 22.57 -17.79
N PHE A 316 3.48 21.93 -17.89
CA PHE A 316 4.47 22.19 -18.94
C PHE A 316 4.11 21.51 -20.27
N ILE A 317 3.38 20.40 -20.24
CA ILE A 317 3.02 19.60 -21.42
C ILE A 317 2.07 20.36 -22.37
N ASP A 318 1.31 21.32 -21.86
CA ASP A 318 0.39 22.13 -22.66
C ASP A 318 1.05 23.38 -23.27
N ALA A 319 2.35 23.59 -23.04
CA ALA A 319 3.07 24.70 -23.65
C ALA A 319 3.28 24.47 -25.16
N PRO A 320 3.04 25.48 -26.02
CA PRO A 320 3.34 25.38 -27.43
C PRO A 320 4.87 25.36 -27.64
N ILE A 321 5.39 24.27 -28.19
CA ILE A 321 6.83 24.07 -28.44
C ILE A 321 7.03 23.69 -29.91
N GLU A 322 8.18 24.03 -30.47
CA GLU A 322 8.58 23.60 -31.80
C GLU A 322 8.68 22.06 -31.88
N GLU A 323 8.11 21.45 -32.92
CA GLU A 323 7.99 20.00 -33.10
C GLU A 323 9.32 19.24 -32.89
N ARG A 324 10.42 19.75 -33.45
CA ARG A 324 11.76 19.13 -33.31
C ARG A 324 12.21 19.04 -31.86
N VAL A 325 11.91 20.08 -31.08
CA VAL A 325 12.23 20.12 -29.65
C VAL A 325 11.26 19.20 -28.90
N ALA A 326 9.98 19.19 -29.27
CA ALA A 326 8.96 18.34 -28.66
C ALA A 326 9.31 16.84 -28.77
N GLN A 327 9.74 16.36 -29.94
CA GLN A 327 10.18 14.98 -30.15
C GLN A 327 11.43 14.64 -29.32
N ALA A 328 12.38 15.58 -29.20
CA ALA A 328 13.61 15.36 -28.42
C ALA A 328 13.35 15.30 -26.91
N ILE A 329 12.45 16.13 -26.38
CA ILE A 329 12.17 16.20 -24.94
C ILE A 329 11.03 15.29 -24.50
N GLY A 330 10.13 14.86 -25.39
CA GLY A 330 8.93 14.08 -25.08
C GLY A 330 9.22 12.80 -24.30
N GLY A 331 10.28 12.08 -24.68
CA GLY A 331 10.74 10.88 -23.95
C GLY A 331 11.25 11.18 -22.54
N ILE A 332 11.95 12.30 -22.35
CA ILE A 332 12.45 12.74 -21.04
C ILE A 332 11.26 13.15 -20.15
N VAL A 333 10.35 13.95 -20.69
CA VAL A 333 9.15 14.41 -19.99
C VAL A 333 8.24 13.24 -19.61
N SER A 334 8.07 12.26 -20.51
CA SER A 334 7.39 10.99 -20.20
C SER A 334 8.07 10.27 -19.04
N GLY A 335 9.40 10.11 -19.09
CA GLY A 335 10.16 9.46 -18.02
C GLY A 335 9.99 10.16 -16.67
N VAL A 336 10.08 11.50 -16.65
CA VAL A 336 9.87 12.31 -15.44
C VAL A 336 8.44 12.15 -14.92
N GLN A 337 7.42 12.27 -15.78
CA GLN A 337 6.02 12.16 -15.37
C GLN A 337 5.71 10.78 -14.75
N ASN A 338 6.08 9.71 -15.45
CA ASN A 338 5.86 8.35 -14.98
C ASN A 338 6.62 8.07 -13.68
N THR A 339 7.89 8.48 -13.59
CA THR A 339 8.69 8.27 -12.38
C THR A 339 8.12 9.04 -11.20
N SER A 340 7.72 10.30 -11.40
CA SER A 340 7.13 11.16 -10.37
C SER A 340 5.82 10.62 -9.80
N LEU A 341 4.92 10.13 -10.66
CA LEU A 341 3.65 9.52 -10.24
C LEU A 341 3.88 8.19 -9.51
N LEU A 342 4.74 7.32 -10.03
CA LEU A 342 5.09 6.06 -9.37
C LEU A 342 5.83 6.29 -8.05
N LEU A 343 6.66 7.33 -7.95
CA LEU A 343 7.32 7.74 -6.71
C LEU A 343 6.29 8.18 -5.66
N TRP A 344 5.29 8.97 -6.06
CA TRP A 344 4.17 9.36 -5.19
C TRP A 344 3.38 8.15 -4.68
N MET A 345 2.97 7.25 -5.59
CA MET A 345 2.25 6.03 -5.24
C MET A 345 3.03 5.21 -4.22
N VAL A 346 4.25 4.79 -4.55
CA VAL A 346 5.09 3.96 -3.67
C VAL A 346 5.33 4.65 -2.31
N ALA A 347 5.59 5.96 -2.29
CA ALA A 347 5.80 6.70 -1.06
C ALA A 347 4.54 6.74 -0.18
N LEU A 348 3.37 6.99 -0.78
CA LEU A 348 2.11 7.06 -0.07
C LEU A 348 1.71 5.70 0.51
N GLU A 349 1.85 4.62 -0.27
CA GLU A 349 1.61 3.26 0.23
C GLU A 349 2.59 2.91 1.36
N THR A 350 3.88 3.19 1.17
CA THR A 350 4.91 2.92 2.18
C THR A 350 4.63 3.70 3.47
N ALA A 351 4.24 4.97 3.37
CA ALA A 351 3.87 5.80 4.51
C ALA A 351 2.63 5.24 5.22
N PHE A 352 1.61 4.85 4.47
CA PHE A 352 0.39 4.25 5.00
C PHE A 352 0.70 2.99 5.81
N PHE A 353 1.39 2.01 5.23
CA PHE A 353 1.72 0.76 5.92
C PHE A 353 2.73 0.96 7.05
N THR A 354 3.68 1.89 6.93
CA THR A 354 4.64 2.22 8.01
C THR A 354 3.95 2.86 9.21
N ALA A 355 2.89 3.64 8.97
CA ALA A 355 2.11 4.29 10.01
C ALA A 355 1.11 3.34 10.69
N LEU A 356 0.85 2.14 10.15
CA LEU A 356 0.05 1.13 10.83
C LEU A 356 0.71 0.68 12.15
N PRO A 357 -0.05 0.43 13.21
CA PRO A 357 0.48 0.06 14.52
C PRO A 357 0.90 -1.42 14.61
N LEU A 358 1.58 -1.95 13.60
CA LEU A 358 2.08 -3.33 13.56
C LEU A 358 3.24 -3.55 14.56
N ALA A 359 3.35 -4.76 15.13
CA ALA A 359 4.27 -5.12 16.22
C ALA A 359 5.70 -4.57 16.10
N TYR A 360 6.25 -4.55 14.88
CA TYR A 360 7.63 -4.11 14.59
C TYR A 360 7.70 -2.82 13.74
N GLY A 361 6.57 -2.14 13.55
CA GLY A 361 6.44 -0.95 12.71
C GLY A 361 6.63 0.36 13.48
N SER A 362 7.01 1.42 12.74
CA SER A 362 7.10 2.79 13.28
C SER A 362 5.77 3.30 13.83
N GLY A 363 4.64 2.91 13.23
CA GLY A 363 3.30 3.24 13.72
C GLY A 363 3.03 2.75 15.15
N ARG A 364 3.51 1.55 15.54
CA ARG A 364 3.27 1.01 16.89
C ARG A 364 4.02 1.79 17.96
N VAL A 365 5.24 2.22 17.65
CA VAL A 365 6.05 3.08 18.52
C VAL A 365 5.31 4.40 18.79
N ILE A 366 4.80 5.05 17.74
CA ILE A 366 4.06 6.32 17.86
C ILE A 366 2.74 6.10 18.61
N PHE A 367 2.02 5.02 18.29
CA PHE A 367 0.74 4.68 18.94
C PHE A 367 0.89 4.40 20.44
N LYS A 368 1.93 3.66 20.85
CA LYS A 368 2.23 3.39 22.27
C LYS A 368 2.60 4.67 23.02
N TRP A 369 3.33 5.57 22.37
CA TRP A 369 3.73 6.84 22.97
C TRP A 369 2.54 7.80 23.14
N ASN A 370 1.79 8.06 22.08
CA ASN A 370 0.62 8.93 22.13
C ASN A 370 -0.38 8.60 21.00
N LYS A 371 -1.51 8.00 21.40
CA LYS A 371 -2.61 7.63 20.49
C LYS A 371 -3.16 8.81 19.69
N PHE A 372 -3.23 10.00 20.29
CA PHE A 372 -3.72 11.19 19.58
C PHE A 372 -2.74 11.65 18.51
N VAL A 373 -1.42 11.62 18.79
CA VAL A 373 -0.42 11.95 17.76
C VAL A 373 -0.46 10.92 16.64
N TRP A 374 -0.61 9.63 16.97
CA TRP A 374 -0.80 8.61 15.95
C TRP A 374 -2.04 8.86 15.09
N ILE A 375 -3.19 9.21 15.68
CA ILE A 375 -4.41 9.56 14.91
C ILE A 375 -4.15 10.76 13.99
N LEU A 376 -3.54 11.82 14.52
CA LEU A 376 -3.22 13.05 13.76
C LEU A 376 -2.23 12.79 12.62
N LEU A 377 -1.39 11.76 12.73
CA LEU A 377 -0.47 11.36 11.67
C LEU A 377 -1.13 10.40 10.67
N PHE A 378 -1.81 9.36 11.16
CA PHE A 378 -2.33 8.27 10.36
C PHE A 378 -3.56 8.69 9.55
N VAL A 379 -4.50 9.44 10.13
CA VAL A 379 -5.75 9.81 9.43
C VAL A 379 -5.47 10.64 8.17
N PRO A 380 -4.60 11.66 8.16
CA PRO A 380 -4.26 12.36 6.92
C PRO A 380 -3.58 11.48 5.86
N ILE A 381 -2.70 10.55 6.28
CA ILE A 381 -2.05 9.60 5.36
C ILE A 381 -3.09 8.64 4.77
N ALA A 382 -3.96 8.08 5.62
CA ALA A 382 -5.05 7.21 5.20
C ALA A 382 -6.07 7.95 4.32
N PHE A 383 -6.34 9.23 4.59
CA PHE A 383 -7.17 10.07 3.74
C PHE A 383 -6.53 10.24 2.36
N ALA A 384 -5.26 10.63 2.28
CA ALA A 384 -4.56 10.78 1.01
C ALA A 384 -4.50 9.44 0.25
N PHE A 385 -4.22 8.33 0.94
CA PHE A 385 -4.22 6.98 0.38
C PHE A 385 -5.59 6.63 -0.22
N ASN A 386 -6.67 6.82 0.53
CA ASN A 386 -8.02 6.59 0.03
C ASN A 386 -8.35 7.52 -1.14
N HIS A 387 -8.12 8.82 -0.98
CA HIS A 387 -8.56 9.84 -1.91
C HIS A 387 -7.76 9.88 -3.22
N VAL A 388 -6.53 9.37 -3.23
CA VAL A 388 -5.68 9.38 -4.42
C VAL A 388 -5.60 7.99 -5.07
N LEU A 389 -5.53 6.91 -4.29
CA LEU A 389 -5.29 5.56 -4.83
C LEU A 389 -6.53 4.65 -4.83
N LEU A 390 -7.39 4.74 -3.81
CA LEU A 390 -8.54 3.82 -3.71
C LEU A 390 -9.83 4.37 -4.32
N ASN A 391 -10.14 5.64 -4.07
CA ASN A 391 -11.40 6.27 -4.42
C ASN A 391 -11.22 7.75 -4.82
N PRO A 392 -10.61 8.01 -5.99
CA PRO A 392 -10.35 9.37 -6.45
C PRO A 392 -11.60 10.13 -6.91
N GLN A 393 -12.66 9.42 -7.33
CA GLN A 393 -13.77 10.04 -8.07
C GLN A 393 -15.16 9.71 -7.54
N SER A 394 -15.34 8.75 -6.62
CA SER A 394 -16.68 8.28 -6.25
C SER A 394 -17.15 8.83 -4.90
N GLY A 395 -18.43 9.19 -4.84
CA GLY A 395 -19.12 9.52 -3.59
C GLY A 395 -19.34 8.29 -2.70
N PHE A 396 -20.08 8.45 -1.59
CA PHE A 396 -20.13 7.43 -0.54
C PHE A 396 -20.62 6.06 -1.00
N LEU A 397 -21.80 5.97 -1.59
CA LEU A 397 -22.38 4.68 -2.02
C LEU A 397 -21.60 4.10 -3.20
N ASP A 398 -21.25 4.95 -4.18
CA ASP A 398 -20.53 4.52 -5.38
C ASP A 398 -19.10 4.05 -5.08
N SER A 399 -18.49 4.53 -4.00
CA SER A 399 -17.15 4.10 -3.59
C SER A 399 -17.08 2.59 -3.31
N PHE A 400 -18.17 1.96 -2.87
CA PHE A 400 -18.22 0.52 -2.64
C PHE A 400 -18.29 -0.31 -3.93
N LEU A 401 -18.51 0.33 -5.08
CA LEU A 401 -18.43 -0.33 -6.39
C LEU A 401 -17.00 -0.33 -6.94
N ASN A 402 -16.15 0.57 -6.46
CA ASN A 402 -14.74 0.62 -6.85
C ASN A 402 -13.99 -0.64 -6.38
N GLY A 403 -13.29 -1.32 -7.29
CA GLY A 403 -12.52 -2.54 -7.01
C GLY A 403 -11.51 -2.37 -5.87
N ASN A 404 -10.79 -1.24 -5.84
CA ASN A 404 -9.75 -0.97 -4.85
C ASN A 404 -10.35 -0.81 -3.44
N VAL A 405 -11.46 -0.07 -3.33
CA VAL A 405 -12.20 0.09 -2.06
C VAL A 405 -12.75 -1.25 -1.58
N ARG A 406 -13.33 -2.06 -2.46
CA ARG A 406 -13.83 -3.41 -2.13
C ARG A 406 -12.72 -4.30 -1.60
N MET A 407 -11.56 -4.30 -2.25
CA MET A 407 -10.41 -5.06 -1.78
C MET A 407 -9.93 -4.58 -0.40
N MET A 408 -9.86 -3.26 -0.19
CA MET A 408 -9.48 -2.72 1.11
C MET A 408 -10.45 -3.17 2.21
N TRP A 409 -11.74 -3.12 1.95
CA TRP A 409 -12.75 -3.66 2.89
C TRP A 409 -12.61 -5.15 3.11
N ALA A 410 -12.34 -5.94 2.07
CA ALA A 410 -12.07 -7.37 2.21
C ALA A 410 -10.87 -7.62 3.13
N VAL A 411 -9.78 -6.84 3.01
CA VAL A 411 -8.61 -6.93 3.89
C VAL A 411 -8.95 -6.53 5.32
N LEU A 412 -9.68 -5.42 5.53
CA LEU A 412 -10.11 -4.96 6.85
C LEU A 412 -11.00 -5.99 7.54
N LEU A 413 -11.96 -6.55 6.81
CA LEU A 413 -12.86 -7.58 7.32
C LEU A 413 -12.10 -8.89 7.59
N ALA A 414 -11.18 -9.29 6.72
CA ALA A 414 -10.31 -10.45 6.96
C ALA A 414 -9.47 -10.27 8.23
N LEU A 415 -8.88 -9.09 8.42
CA LEU A 415 -8.11 -8.76 9.63
C LEU A 415 -8.98 -8.78 10.89
N ALA A 416 -10.14 -8.14 10.86
CA ALA A 416 -11.06 -8.13 11.99
C ALA A 416 -11.60 -9.53 12.30
N GLY A 417 -11.95 -10.32 11.28
CA GLY A 417 -12.37 -11.71 11.40
C GLY A 417 -11.27 -12.61 11.97
N LEU A 418 -10.03 -12.48 11.48
CA LEU A 418 -8.87 -13.20 12.02
C LEU A 418 -8.63 -12.84 13.48
N THR A 419 -8.69 -11.55 13.81
CA THR A 419 -8.50 -11.07 15.19
C THR A 419 -9.58 -11.61 16.11
N GLY A 420 -10.86 -11.50 15.72
CA GLY A 420 -11.98 -12.03 16.51
C GLY A 420 -11.93 -13.55 16.63
N GLY A 421 -11.55 -14.27 15.57
CA GLY A 421 -11.40 -15.72 15.55
C GLY A 421 -10.30 -16.22 16.48
N LEU A 422 -9.11 -15.61 16.42
CA LEU A 422 -8.01 -15.92 17.34
C LEU A 422 -8.39 -15.59 18.79
N TRP A 423 -9.04 -14.44 19.01
CA TRP A 423 -9.52 -14.06 20.32
C TRP A 423 -10.47 -15.10 20.91
N PHE A 424 -11.44 -15.54 20.11
CA PHE A 424 -12.41 -16.56 20.53
C PHE A 424 -11.73 -17.90 20.82
N TYR A 425 -10.81 -18.31 19.96
CA TYR A 425 -10.06 -19.53 20.14
C TYR A 425 -9.30 -19.53 21.47
N PHE A 426 -8.47 -18.52 21.74
CA PHE A 426 -7.65 -18.48 22.95
C PHE A 426 -8.43 -18.16 24.23
N ASN A 427 -9.51 -17.37 24.16
CA ASN A 427 -10.23 -16.94 25.38
C ASN A 427 -11.46 -17.78 25.72
N VAL A 428 -11.97 -18.57 24.77
CA VAL A 428 -13.20 -19.35 24.94
C VAL A 428 -12.93 -20.82 24.72
N ILE A 429 -12.45 -21.20 23.54
CA ILE A 429 -12.26 -22.62 23.21
C ILE A 429 -11.19 -23.24 24.10
N ASP A 430 -10.04 -22.58 24.25
CA ASP A 430 -8.92 -23.10 25.05
C ASP A 430 -9.30 -23.25 26.53
N ASP A 431 -9.95 -22.25 27.12
CA ASP A 431 -10.45 -22.32 28.50
C ASP A 431 -11.43 -23.48 28.71
N ILE A 432 -12.33 -23.71 27.75
CA ILE A 432 -13.27 -24.85 27.80
C ILE A 432 -12.51 -26.18 27.69
N LEU A 433 -11.54 -26.30 26.76
CA LEU A 433 -10.76 -27.52 26.60
C LEU A 433 -9.92 -27.84 27.84
N GLN A 434 -9.34 -26.84 28.48
CA GLN A 434 -8.58 -27.01 29.72
C GLN A 434 -9.47 -27.46 30.88
N GLU A 435 -10.65 -26.86 31.04
CA GLU A 435 -11.58 -27.21 32.11
C GLU A 435 -12.18 -28.61 31.93
N TRP A 436 -12.51 -28.99 30.69
CA TRP A 436 -13.22 -30.24 30.40
C TRP A 436 -12.28 -31.44 30.23
N VAL A 437 -11.15 -31.25 29.56
CA VAL A 437 -10.25 -32.36 29.20
C VAL A 437 -9.10 -32.48 30.21
N GLY A 438 -8.86 -31.45 31.04
CA GLY A 438 -7.74 -31.43 31.98
C GLY A 438 -6.36 -31.40 31.30
N LEU A 439 -6.33 -31.14 29.98
CA LEU A 439 -5.10 -30.91 29.24
C LEU A 439 -4.56 -29.54 29.65
N LYS A 440 -3.40 -29.52 30.30
CA LYS A 440 -2.65 -28.30 30.61
C LYS A 440 -1.61 -28.00 29.54
#